data_AF-A0A0C9Z5F5-F1
#
_entry.id   AF-A0A0C9Z5F5-F1
#
_cell.length_a   1.000
_cell.length_b   1.000
_cell.length_c   1.000
_cell.angle_alpha   90.00
_cell.angle_beta   90.00
_cell.angle_gamma   90.00
#
_symmetry.space_group_name_H-M   'P 1'
#
loop_
_entity.id
_entity.type
_entity.pdbx_description
1 polymer ?
#
loop_
_entity_poly.entity_id
_entity_poly.type
_entity_poly.pdbx_seq_one_letter_code
_entity_poly.pdbx_strand_id
1 'polypeptide(L)'
;MPCNRICFSHEFICSQTNHWWKVILKIPSYWQQYERVQFEFDLGCEAMIFSTDDVPLQGITGGCGGDRRVEYIIPPQAVRDGKYAVVIESSCNGMFGVPWDGDIIINRYIQLASADLVVPNQDAWHLMWDFTTLREIVDTVPGNTALQNKALVTANKFMNAFTSGDPENIKRLRGIAEDVFGKGWYAKGDKIYNEGPKKAQIVGISYCHIDTAWLWPYSVTQQKTARSWSTQIDLMERYPEHRFACSQAQQFKWLEEQYPPLFERIKKKVASGQFHLIGGSWVENDGNMPSGEALVRQFLYGQRYFESRFGKRWMQA
;
A
#
# COMPACT_ATOMS: atom_id res chain seq x y z
N MET A 1 22.70 6.55 11.94
CA MET A 1 22.00 7.62 12.67
C MET A 1 21.11 6.95 13.72
N PRO A 2 21.10 7.40 14.98
CA PRO A 2 20.28 6.79 16.01
C PRO A 2 18.80 7.02 15.68
N CYS A 3 18.06 5.93 15.51
CA CYS A 3 16.61 5.94 15.44
C CYS A 3 16.11 6.16 16.88
N ASN A 4 15.59 7.35 17.18
CA ASN A 4 15.03 7.65 18.50
C ASN A 4 13.71 6.89 18.65
N ARG A 5 13.79 5.65 19.15
CA ARG A 5 12.61 4.84 19.51
C ARG A 5 12.07 5.30 20.85
N ILE A 6 10.81 5.69 20.91
CA ILE A 6 10.09 5.89 22.17
C ILE A 6 9.21 4.65 22.35
N CYS A 7 9.74 3.67 23.06
CA CYS A 7 9.05 2.40 23.30
C CYS A 7 7.98 2.61 24.39
N PHE A 8 6.70 2.66 24.00
CA PHE A 8 5.59 2.53 24.94
C PHE A 8 5.42 1.05 25.30
N SER A 9 5.43 0.74 26.59
CA SER A 9 5.31 -0.63 27.09
C SER A 9 3.99 -0.81 27.83
N HIS A 10 3.30 -1.93 27.53
CA HIS A 10 2.21 -2.58 28.28
C HIS A 10 0.77 -2.07 28.10
N GLU A 11 0.11 -2.40 26.98
CA GLU A 11 -1.34 -2.63 26.96
C GLU A 11 -1.67 -3.81 26.02
N PHE A 12 -2.46 -4.77 26.53
CA PHE A 12 -2.91 -5.95 25.80
C PHE A 12 -4.36 -5.74 25.34
N ILE A 13 -4.63 -5.91 24.05
CA ILE A 13 -5.95 -5.65 23.45
C ILE A 13 -6.58 -6.93 22.91
N CYS A 14 -7.86 -7.17 23.19
CA CYS A 14 -8.59 -8.39 22.82
C CYS A 14 -8.95 -8.45 21.33
N SER A 15 -8.96 -9.65 20.75
CA SER A 15 -9.38 -9.90 19.37
C SER A 15 -10.79 -9.40 19.05
N GLN A 16 -10.99 -8.97 17.80
CA GLN A 16 -12.28 -8.52 17.25
C GLN A 16 -12.89 -7.29 17.93
N THR A 17 -12.07 -6.51 18.64
CA THR A 17 -12.44 -5.19 19.16
C THR A 17 -11.88 -4.08 18.25
N ASN A 18 -12.51 -2.91 18.28
CA ASN A 18 -11.99 -1.70 17.63
C ASN A 18 -11.50 -0.72 18.68
N HIS A 19 -10.30 -0.18 18.50
CA HIS A 19 -9.65 0.76 19.41
C HIS A 19 -9.32 2.05 18.69
N TRP A 20 -9.63 3.19 19.33
CA TRP A 20 -9.45 4.50 18.74
C TRP A 20 -8.35 5.27 19.45
N TRP A 21 -7.39 5.77 18.68
CA TRP A 21 -6.21 6.48 19.18
C TRP A 21 -6.20 7.88 18.61
N LYS A 22 -6.17 8.90 19.48
CA LYS A 22 -5.87 10.27 19.05
C LYS A 22 -4.37 10.50 19.19
N VAL A 23 -3.68 10.63 18.06
CA VAL A 23 -2.23 10.83 18.03
C VAL A 23 -1.94 12.28 17.72
N ILE A 24 -1.13 12.93 18.58
CA ILE A 24 -0.68 14.30 18.41
C ILE A 24 0.84 14.29 18.34
N LEU A 25 1.37 14.55 17.15
CA LEU A 25 2.79 14.55 16.85
C LEU A 25 3.34 15.97 16.99
N LYS A 26 4.48 16.10 17.68
CA LYS A 26 5.29 17.31 17.73
C LYS A 26 6.56 17.05 16.92
N ILE A 27 6.71 17.76 15.80
CA ILE A 27 7.75 17.51 14.82
C ILE A 27 8.86 18.56 15.03
N PRO A 28 10.11 18.15 15.27
CA PRO A 28 11.20 19.10 15.41
C PRO A 28 11.39 19.96 14.15
N SER A 29 11.55 21.27 14.31
CA SER A 29 11.64 22.20 13.18
C SER A 29 12.80 21.88 12.22
N TYR A 30 13.92 21.38 12.75
CA TYR A 30 15.07 20.98 11.92
C TYR A 30 14.77 19.81 10.98
N TRP A 31 13.65 19.08 11.16
CA TRP A 31 13.29 17.96 10.29
C TRP A 31 12.74 18.40 8.94
N GLN A 32 12.46 19.69 8.75
CA GLN A 32 12.09 20.26 7.46
C GLN A 32 13.18 20.08 6.39
N GLN A 33 14.42 19.78 6.79
CA GLN A 33 15.52 19.49 5.86
C GLN A 33 15.43 18.11 5.21
N TYR A 34 14.65 17.19 5.79
CA TYR A 34 14.55 15.82 5.31
C TYR A 34 13.43 15.68 4.29
N GLU A 35 13.70 14.91 3.25
CA GLU A 35 12.73 14.61 2.18
C GLU A 35 11.45 13.96 2.71
N ARG A 36 11.60 13.04 3.67
CA ARG A 36 10.51 12.24 4.21
C ARG A 36 10.55 12.22 5.73
N VAL A 37 9.43 12.61 6.32
CA VAL A 37 9.11 12.38 7.73
C VAL A 37 7.89 11.47 7.78
N GLN A 38 7.94 10.43 8.59
CA GLN A 38 6.84 9.49 8.71
C GLN A 38 6.54 9.13 10.16
N PHE A 39 5.31 8.71 10.39
CA PHE A 39 4.88 8.09 11.63
C PHE A 39 4.76 6.59 11.41
N GLU A 40 5.41 5.79 12.26
CA GLU A 40 5.35 4.33 12.23
C GLU A 40 4.51 3.82 13.39
N PHE A 41 3.34 3.26 13.06
CA PHE A 41 2.41 2.74 14.03
C PHE A 41 2.14 1.25 13.76
N ASP A 42 2.58 0.41 14.69
CA ASP A 42 2.46 -1.04 14.57
C ASP A 42 1.83 -1.62 15.83
N LEU A 43 0.58 -2.05 15.70
CA LEU A 43 -0.11 -2.82 16.73
C LEU A 43 -0.04 -4.32 16.46
N GLY A 44 0.57 -4.83 15.39
CA GLY A 44 0.44 -6.26 15.08
C GLY A 44 -0.94 -6.65 14.50
N CYS A 45 -1.76 -5.66 14.15
CA CYS A 45 -3.10 -5.83 13.59
C CYS A 45 -3.35 -4.84 12.45
N GLU A 46 -4.53 -4.93 11.84
CA GLU A 46 -4.98 -3.94 10.88
C GLU A 46 -5.39 -2.63 11.57
N ALA A 47 -5.14 -1.50 10.90
CA ALA A 47 -5.63 -0.20 11.36
C ALA A 47 -5.92 0.77 10.20
N MET A 48 -6.67 1.83 10.46
CA MET A 48 -6.97 2.93 9.55
C MET A 48 -6.53 4.24 10.18
N ILE A 49 -5.81 5.06 9.44
CA ILE A 49 -5.50 6.44 9.80
C ILE A 49 -6.55 7.36 9.18
N PHE A 50 -7.13 8.22 10.02
CA PHE A 50 -8.04 9.29 9.65
C PHE A 50 -7.41 10.65 9.94
N SER A 51 -7.82 11.66 9.17
CA SER A 51 -7.63 13.06 9.58
C SER A 51 -8.45 13.36 10.82
N THR A 52 -8.22 14.52 11.45
CA THR A 52 -9.10 15.01 12.53
C THR A 52 -10.50 15.40 12.06
N ASP A 53 -10.73 15.41 10.74
CA ASP A 53 -12.01 15.72 10.10
C ASP A 53 -12.66 14.46 9.49
N ASP A 54 -12.36 13.29 10.07
CA ASP A 54 -12.92 11.98 9.71
C ASP A 54 -12.70 11.52 8.26
N VAL A 55 -11.65 12.02 7.59
CA VAL A 55 -11.29 11.57 6.24
C VAL A 55 -10.32 10.38 6.33
N PRO A 56 -10.65 9.21 5.74
CA PRO A 56 -9.70 8.10 5.63
C PRO A 56 -8.46 8.49 4.82
N LEU A 57 -7.29 8.34 5.42
CA LEU A 57 -6.01 8.70 4.82
C LEU A 57 -5.27 7.47 4.33
N GLN A 58 -5.13 6.43 5.17
CA GLN A 58 -4.29 5.29 4.87
C GLN A 58 -4.56 4.09 5.77
N GLY A 59 -4.52 2.89 5.22
CA GLY A 59 -4.52 1.64 5.98
C GLY A 59 -3.14 1.26 6.52
N ILE A 60 -3.13 0.56 7.64
CA ILE A 60 -1.98 -0.08 8.27
C ILE A 60 -2.24 -1.58 8.32
N THR A 61 -1.20 -2.36 8.05
CA THR A 61 -1.12 -3.79 8.29
C THR A 61 0.07 -4.04 9.20
N GLY A 62 -0.18 -4.18 10.50
CA GLY A 62 0.85 -4.46 11.50
C GLY A 62 1.32 -5.91 11.49
N GLY A 63 2.36 -6.18 12.27
CA GLY A 63 2.91 -7.53 12.47
C GLY A 63 4.26 -7.71 11.81
N CYS A 64 4.54 -8.92 11.34
CA CYS A 64 5.81 -9.28 10.72
C CYS A 64 5.56 -9.86 9.32
N GLY A 65 6.56 -9.79 8.44
CA GLY A 65 6.50 -10.37 7.10
C GLY A 65 6.41 -9.35 5.96
N GLY A 66 6.25 -9.85 4.74
CA GLY A 66 6.27 -9.02 3.51
C GLY A 66 5.07 -8.10 3.35
N ASP A 67 3.93 -8.45 3.94
CA ASP A 67 2.69 -7.67 3.84
C ASP A 67 2.58 -6.56 4.89
N ARG A 68 3.60 -6.44 5.76
CA ARG A 68 3.66 -5.44 6.82
C ARG A 68 3.76 -4.04 6.21
N ARG A 69 2.87 -3.15 6.64
CA ARG A 69 2.82 -1.75 6.24
C ARG A 69 2.37 -0.88 7.41
N VAL A 70 3.29 -0.13 7.99
CA VAL A 70 3.08 0.60 9.26
C VAL A 70 3.43 2.07 9.16
N GLU A 71 4.04 2.46 8.06
CA GLU A 71 4.51 3.79 7.79
C GLU A 71 3.42 4.68 7.22
N TYR A 72 3.29 5.88 7.79
CA TYR A 72 2.42 6.94 7.30
C TYR A 72 3.24 8.20 7.07
N ILE A 73 3.31 8.64 5.81
CA ILE A 73 4.09 9.83 5.44
C ILE A 73 3.34 11.07 5.90
N ILE A 74 4.00 11.91 6.70
CA ILE A 74 3.41 13.14 7.20
C ILE A 74 3.40 14.19 6.07
N PRO A 75 2.28 14.89 5.83
CA PRO A 75 2.23 15.94 4.81
C PRO A 75 3.33 16.99 5.02
N PRO A 76 4.04 17.44 3.96
CA PRO A 76 5.15 18.39 4.09
C PRO A 76 4.76 19.71 4.77
N GLN A 77 3.51 20.16 4.60
CA GLN A 77 3.00 21.34 5.28
C GLN A 77 2.94 21.13 6.81
N ALA A 78 2.46 19.98 7.26
CA ALA A 78 2.40 19.65 8.69
C ALA A 78 3.79 19.52 9.32
N VAL A 79 4.78 19.04 8.57
CA VAL A 79 6.20 19.05 8.99
C VAL A 79 6.70 20.49 9.19
N ARG A 80 6.34 21.42 8.30
CA ARG A 80 6.69 22.85 8.44
C ARG A 80 6.01 23.50 9.65
N ASP A 81 4.74 23.17 9.89
CA ASP A 81 3.96 23.69 11.00
C ASP A 81 4.42 23.13 12.37
N GLY A 82 5.22 22.05 12.36
CA GLY A 82 5.81 21.44 13.56
C GLY A 82 4.82 20.65 14.42
N LYS A 83 3.56 20.51 13.98
CA LYS A 83 2.51 19.77 14.67
C LYS A 83 1.62 19.07 13.67
N TYR A 84 1.22 17.85 14.01
CA TYR A 84 0.30 17.08 13.20
C TYR A 84 -0.57 16.20 14.09
N ALA A 85 -1.85 16.04 13.75
CA ALA A 85 -2.77 15.21 14.52
C ALA A 85 -3.55 14.29 13.58
N VAL A 86 -3.70 13.05 14.01
CA VAL A 86 -4.49 12.02 13.32
C VAL A 86 -5.27 11.20 14.33
N VAL A 87 -6.31 10.54 13.84
CA VAL A 87 -7.05 9.54 14.59
C VAL A 87 -6.79 8.19 13.96
N ILE A 88 -6.54 7.16 14.75
CA ILE A 88 -6.27 5.81 14.27
C ILE A 88 -7.33 4.87 14.81
N GLU A 89 -8.04 4.18 13.94
CA GLU A 89 -8.91 3.06 14.28
C GLU A 89 -8.14 1.76 14.09
N SER A 90 -7.90 1.02 15.16
CA SER A 90 -7.26 -0.29 15.11
C SER A 90 -8.32 -1.37 15.21
N SER A 91 -8.33 -2.29 14.25
CA SER A 91 -9.18 -3.46 14.25
C SER A 91 -8.35 -4.65 14.67
N CYS A 92 -8.66 -5.24 15.83
CA CYS A 92 -7.84 -6.27 16.47
C CYS A 92 -7.99 -7.65 15.80
N ASN A 93 -7.62 -7.71 14.53
CA ASN A 93 -7.53 -8.87 13.66
C ASN A 93 -6.32 -8.73 12.73
N GLY A 94 -5.81 -9.86 12.24
CA GLY A 94 -4.81 -9.86 11.18
C GLY A 94 -5.44 -9.65 9.80
N MET A 95 -4.59 -9.58 8.76
CA MET A 95 -5.04 -9.49 7.37
C MET A 95 -6.04 -10.60 7.01
N PHE A 96 -5.79 -11.81 7.50
CA PHE A 96 -6.64 -12.99 7.29
C PHE A 96 -7.52 -13.34 8.49
N GLY A 97 -7.97 -12.32 9.23
CA GLY A 97 -8.78 -12.53 10.44
C GLY A 97 -7.93 -12.95 11.65
N VAL A 98 -8.47 -13.81 12.50
CA VAL A 98 -7.72 -14.43 13.60
C VAL A 98 -7.16 -15.76 13.08
N PRO A 99 -5.84 -16.04 13.21
CA PRO A 99 -5.21 -17.24 12.66
C PRO A 99 -5.98 -18.52 13.04
N TRP A 100 -6.16 -19.39 12.06
CA TRP A 100 -6.89 -20.64 12.19
C TRP A 100 -5.89 -21.81 12.37
N ASP A 101 -5.57 -22.14 13.62
CA ASP A 101 -4.97 -23.44 13.99
C ASP A 101 -6.08 -24.43 14.41
N GLY A 102 -7.21 -24.40 13.70
CA GLY A 102 -8.39 -25.23 14.02
C GLY A 102 -9.39 -24.60 14.99
N ASP A 103 -8.95 -23.68 15.86
CA ASP A 103 -9.81 -22.94 16.79
C ASP A 103 -9.77 -21.42 16.52
N ILE A 104 -10.93 -20.76 16.57
CA ILE A 104 -10.98 -19.29 16.65
C ILE A 104 -10.40 -18.92 18.02
N ILE A 105 -9.19 -18.36 18.06
CA ILE A 105 -8.61 -17.88 19.31
C ILE A 105 -9.44 -16.68 19.79
N ILE A 106 -10.35 -16.92 20.74
CA ILE A 106 -11.30 -15.93 21.26
C ILE A 106 -10.58 -14.81 22.04
N ASN A 107 -9.42 -15.13 22.64
CA ASN A 107 -8.64 -14.22 23.48
C ASN A 107 -7.23 -13.99 22.93
N ARG A 108 -7.11 -13.47 21.70
CA ARG A 108 -5.82 -13.01 21.19
C ARG A 108 -5.54 -11.63 21.75
N TYR A 109 -4.41 -11.50 22.42
CA TYR A 109 -3.92 -10.21 22.88
C TYR A 109 -2.92 -9.62 21.89
N ILE A 110 -3.11 -8.34 21.62
CA ILE A 110 -2.35 -7.58 20.66
C ILE A 110 -1.60 -6.47 21.40
N GLN A 111 -0.34 -6.24 21.05
CA GLN A 111 0.55 -5.30 21.73
C GLN A 111 1.06 -4.24 20.75
N LEU A 112 1.11 -2.99 21.22
CA LEU A 112 1.76 -1.90 20.50
C LEU A 112 3.27 -2.17 20.40
N ALA A 113 3.73 -2.47 19.19
CA ALA A 113 5.13 -2.73 18.86
C ALA A 113 5.90 -1.44 18.54
N SER A 114 5.26 -0.49 17.84
CA SER A 114 5.87 0.82 17.55
C SER A 114 4.84 1.93 17.45
N ALA A 115 5.22 3.13 17.88
CA ALA A 115 4.51 4.39 17.67
C ALA A 115 5.54 5.51 17.48
N ASP A 116 6.47 5.29 16.55
CA ASP A 116 7.68 6.09 16.41
C ASP A 116 7.51 7.19 15.35
N LEU A 117 8.11 8.35 15.61
CA LEU A 117 8.28 9.39 14.61
C LEU A 117 9.65 9.20 13.96
N VAL A 118 9.68 8.95 12.66
CA VAL A 118 10.86 8.44 11.94
C VAL A 118 11.23 9.33 10.75
N VAL A 119 12.53 9.53 10.57
CA VAL A 119 13.13 10.07 9.35
C VAL A 119 13.88 8.93 8.65
N PRO A 120 13.26 8.24 7.69
CA PRO A 120 13.92 7.15 6.98
C PRO A 120 15.00 7.70 6.05
N ASN A 121 16.17 7.06 6.03
CA ASN A 121 17.21 7.38 5.06
C ASN A 121 16.77 6.91 3.65
N GLN A 122 16.24 7.84 2.84
CA GLN A 122 15.71 7.53 1.51
C GLN A 122 16.80 7.05 0.55
N ASP A 123 18.02 7.58 0.65
CA ASP A 123 19.13 7.13 -0.19
C ASP A 123 19.47 5.66 0.07
N ALA A 124 19.51 5.25 1.35
CA ALA A 124 19.72 3.86 1.73
C ALA A 124 18.53 2.97 1.33
N TRP A 125 17.31 3.49 1.41
CA TRP A 125 16.09 2.79 0.98
C TRP A 125 16.11 2.52 -0.53
N HIS A 126 16.43 3.52 -1.34
CA HIS A 126 16.59 3.35 -2.78
C HIS A 126 17.69 2.33 -3.10
N LEU A 127 18.85 2.45 -2.43
CA LEU A 127 19.97 1.53 -2.60
C LEU A 127 19.59 0.06 -2.30
N MET A 128 18.78 -0.16 -1.27
CA MET A 128 18.27 -1.49 -0.94
C MET A 128 17.44 -2.07 -2.09
N TRP A 129 16.54 -1.27 -2.68
CA TRP A 129 15.75 -1.72 -3.83
C TRP A 129 16.60 -1.97 -5.06
N ASP A 130 17.57 -1.10 -5.35
CA ASP A 130 18.52 -1.28 -6.44
C ASP A 130 19.25 -2.63 -6.33
N PHE A 131 19.73 -2.98 -5.13
CA PHE A 131 20.41 -4.25 -4.89
C PHE A 131 19.46 -5.46 -4.89
N THR A 132 18.27 -5.32 -4.30
CA THR A 132 17.24 -6.38 -4.33
C THR A 132 16.87 -6.73 -5.77
N THR A 133 16.66 -5.74 -6.63
CA THR A 133 16.36 -5.98 -8.04
C THR A 133 17.53 -6.65 -8.77
N LEU A 134 18.78 -6.26 -8.49
CA LEU A 134 19.95 -6.97 -9.04
C LEU A 134 19.96 -8.45 -8.64
N ARG A 135 19.72 -8.75 -7.36
CA ARG A 135 19.63 -10.11 -6.85
C ARG A 135 18.50 -10.90 -7.51
N GLU A 136 17.32 -10.30 -7.63
CA GLU A 136 16.18 -10.95 -8.29
C GLU A 136 16.47 -11.25 -9.77
N ILE A 137 17.16 -10.38 -10.51
CA ILE A 137 17.61 -10.67 -11.87
C ILE A 137 18.56 -11.88 -11.88
N VAL A 138 19.49 -11.95 -10.93
CA VAL A 138 20.45 -13.07 -10.82
C VAL A 138 19.75 -14.40 -10.55
N ASP A 139 18.73 -14.38 -9.69
CA ASP A 139 18.02 -15.58 -9.23
C ASP A 139 16.95 -16.07 -10.22
N THR A 140 16.36 -15.16 -11.01
CA THR A 140 15.20 -15.48 -11.86
C THR A 140 15.52 -15.65 -13.35
N VAL A 141 16.51 -14.91 -13.87
CA VAL A 141 16.89 -15.01 -15.28
C VAL A 141 17.66 -16.31 -15.49
N PRO A 142 17.42 -17.05 -16.59
CA PRO A 142 18.19 -18.26 -16.88
C PRO A 142 19.70 -18.02 -16.78
N GLY A 143 20.38 -18.97 -16.13
CA GLY A 143 21.81 -18.91 -15.90
C GLY A 143 22.60 -18.81 -17.21
N ASN A 144 23.79 -18.20 -17.13
CA ASN A 144 24.71 -17.98 -18.25
C ASN A 144 24.19 -17.06 -19.38
N THR A 145 23.11 -16.31 -19.16
CA THR A 145 22.72 -15.25 -20.08
C THR A 145 23.55 -13.98 -19.86
N ALA A 146 23.65 -13.13 -20.89
CA ALA A 146 24.40 -11.88 -20.80
C ALA A 146 23.87 -10.97 -19.67
N LEU A 147 22.54 -10.86 -19.52
CA LEU A 147 21.92 -10.04 -18.48
C LEU A 147 22.18 -10.59 -17.08
N GLN A 148 21.99 -11.90 -16.89
CA GLN A 148 22.20 -12.54 -15.59
C GLN A 148 23.66 -12.42 -15.13
N ASN A 149 24.62 -12.70 -16.02
CA ASN A 149 26.04 -12.55 -15.72
C ASN A 149 26.42 -11.09 -15.41
N LYS A 150 25.85 -10.14 -16.17
CA LYS A 150 26.06 -8.71 -15.94
C LYS A 150 25.53 -8.26 -14.59
N ALA A 151 24.33 -8.69 -14.23
CA ALA A 151 23.73 -8.42 -12.93
C ALA A 151 24.56 -9.03 -11.78
N LEU A 152 25.03 -10.27 -11.93
CA LEU A 152 25.86 -10.95 -10.93
C LEU A 152 27.19 -10.22 -10.69
N VAL A 153 27.90 -9.84 -11.76
CA VAL A 153 29.16 -9.09 -11.64
C VAL A 153 28.91 -7.72 -11.01
N THR A 154 27.81 -7.05 -11.38
CA THR A 154 27.42 -5.75 -10.82
C THR A 154 27.09 -5.87 -9.34
N ALA A 155 26.30 -6.86 -8.93
CA ALA A 155 25.97 -7.14 -7.53
C ALA A 155 27.23 -7.44 -6.69
N ASN A 156 28.19 -8.21 -7.22
CA ASN A 156 29.47 -8.46 -6.55
C ASN A 156 30.28 -7.16 -6.36
N LYS A 157 30.39 -6.33 -7.41
CA LYS A 157 31.05 -5.01 -7.30
C LYS A 157 30.36 -4.11 -6.28
N PHE A 158 29.03 -4.15 -6.26
CA PHE A 158 28.21 -3.40 -5.32
C PHE A 158 28.50 -3.82 -3.87
N MET A 159 28.48 -5.13 -3.57
CA MET A 159 28.83 -5.65 -2.24
C MET A 159 30.26 -5.30 -1.83
N ASN A 160 31.23 -5.45 -2.74
CA ASN A 160 32.63 -5.13 -2.46
C ASN A 160 32.87 -3.64 -2.18
N ALA A 161 32.07 -2.76 -2.80
CA ALA A 161 32.16 -1.32 -2.61
C ALA A 161 31.32 -0.81 -1.42
N PHE A 162 30.38 -1.62 -0.91
CA PHE A 162 29.49 -1.22 0.17
C PHE A 162 30.27 -1.07 1.49
N THR A 163 30.20 0.13 2.07
CA THR A 163 30.72 0.43 3.40
C THR A 163 29.62 1.05 4.25
N SER A 164 29.46 0.55 5.47
CA SER A 164 28.44 1.07 6.39
C SER A 164 28.81 2.46 6.91
N GLY A 165 27.85 3.39 6.91
CA GLY A 165 27.96 4.67 7.61
C GLY A 165 28.49 5.85 6.79
N ASP A 166 28.78 5.67 5.49
CA ASP A 166 29.18 6.75 4.58
C ASP A 166 28.08 7.08 3.56
N PRO A 167 27.37 8.23 3.70
CA PRO A 167 26.33 8.65 2.75
C PRO A 167 26.85 8.92 1.34
N GLU A 168 28.09 9.38 1.16
CA GLU A 168 28.63 9.66 -0.18
C GLU A 168 28.90 8.39 -0.98
N ASN A 169 29.06 7.25 -0.30
CA ASN A 169 29.17 5.94 -0.95
C ASN A 169 27.88 5.54 -1.68
N ILE A 170 26.70 6.01 -1.24
CA ILE A 170 25.43 5.62 -1.85
C ILE A 170 25.39 6.05 -3.33
N LYS A 171 25.79 7.29 -3.64
CA LYS A 171 25.85 7.79 -5.03
C LYS A 171 26.78 6.94 -5.90
N ARG A 172 27.94 6.57 -5.34
CA ARG A 172 28.90 5.69 -6.03
C ARG A 172 28.31 4.32 -6.34
N LEU A 173 27.62 3.70 -5.38
CA LEU A 173 26.99 2.40 -5.54
C LEU A 173 25.85 2.43 -6.56
N ARG A 174 25.01 3.48 -6.55
CA ARG A 174 23.99 3.66 -7.60
C ARG A 174 24.62 3.86 -8.98
N GLY A 175 25.78 4.52 -9.06
CA GLY A 175 26.59 4.60 -10.27
C GLY A 175 27.08 3.24 -10.79
N ILE A 176 27.41 2.30 -9.90
CA ILE A 176 27.73 0.92 -10.29
C ILE A 176 26.50 0.22 -10.88
N ALA A 177 25.33 0.42 -10.28
CA ALA A 177 24.08 -0.18 -10.73
C ALA A 177 23.60 0.31 -12.11
N GLU A 178 24.07 1.48 -12.57
CA GLU A 178 23.78 1.99 -13.93
C GLU A 178 24.26 1.06 -15.04
N ASP A 179 25.23 0.18 -14.78
CA ASP A 179 25.67 -0.81 -15.78
C ASP A 179 24.51 -1.74 -16.17
N VAL A 180 23.62 -2.08 -15.24
CA VAL A 180 22.45 -2.94 -15.49
C VAL A 180 21.21 -2.11 -15.81
N PHE A 181 20.93 -1.08 -15.01
CA PHE A 181 19.68 -0.31 -15.11
C PHE A 181 19.72 0.82 -16.15
N GLY A 182 20.90 1.15 -16.67
CA GLY A 182 21.12 2.25 -17.59
C GLY A 182 21.51 3.54 -16.87
N LYS A 183 22.22 4.41 -17.60
CA LYS A 183 22.73 5.68 -17.08
C LYS A 183 21.60 6.62 -16.67
N GLY A 184 21.68 7.15 -15.44
CA GLY A 184 20.71 8.10 -14.89
C GLY A 184 19.30 7.54 -14.72
N TRP A 185 19.12 6.22 -14.67
CA TRP A 185 17.80 5.59 -14.60
C TRP A 185 16.96 6.11 -13.42
N TYR A 186 17.59 6.32 -12.26
CA TYR A 186 16.92 6.73 -11.02
C TYR A 186 16.31 8.13 -11.12
N ALA A 187 16.85 9.00 -11.96
CA ALA A 187 16.34 10.36 -12.15
C ALA A 187 15.11 10.42 -13.06
N LYS A 188 14.77 9.32 -13.75
CA LYS A 188 13.68 9.27 -14.72
C LYS A 188 12.31 9.19 -14.02
N GLY A 189 12.23 8.56 -12.86
CA GLY A 189 10.95 8.33 -12.16
C GLY A 189 9.92 7.65 -13.07
N ASP A 190 8.69 8.17 -13.08
CA ASP A 190 7.59 7.70 -13.94
C ASP A 190 7.90 7.78 -15.44
N LYS A 191 8.82 8.66 -15.85
CA LYS A 191 9.19 8.84 -17.26
C LYS A 191 9.92 7.63 -17.83
N ILE A 192 10.38 6.68 -17.01
CA ILE A 192 10.96 5.42 -17.48
C ILE A 192 9.97 4.67 -18.39
N TYR A 193 8.67 4.80 -18.15
CA TYR A 193 7.61 4.16 -18.95
C TYR A 193 7.40 4.81 -20.33
N ASN A 194 8.02 5.96 -20.59
CA ASN A 194 8.02 6.58 -21.93
C ASN A 194 9.15 6.03 -22.82
N GLU A 195 10.05 5.24 -22.26
CA GLU A 195 11.17 4.61 -22.96
C GLU A 195 10.84 3.15 -23.33
N GLY A 196 11.59 2.59 -24.27
CA GLY A 196 11.45 1.19 -24.68
C GLY A 196 10.49 0.98 -25.87
N PRO A 197 10.02 -0.26 -26.08
CA PRO A 197 9.25 -0.63 -27.26
C PRO A 197 7.85 0.02 -27.24
N LYS A 198 7.41 0.55 -28.40
CA LYS A 198 6.08 1.18 -28.57
C LYS A 198 4.91 0.25 -28.20
N LYS A 199 5.12 -1.07 -28.23
CA LYS A 199 4.14 -2.07 -27.83
C LYS A 199 4.69 -2.83 -26.63
N ALA A 200 4.07 -2.64 -25.47
CA ALA A 200 4.41 -3.37 -24.27
C ALA A 200 4.09 -4.87 -24.46
N GLN A 201 5.03 -5.72 -24.06
CA GLN A 201 4.83 -7.18 -24.01
C GLN A 201 4.18 -7.62 -22.70
N ILE A 202 4.40 -6.87 -21.62
CA ILE A 202 3.88 -7.12 -20.29
C ILE A 202 3.15 -5.87 -19.83
N VAL A 203 1.93 -6.04 -19.33
CA VAL A 203 1.13 -4.97 -18.73
C VAL A 203 0.85 -5.38 -17.29
N GLY A 204 1.36 -4.60 -16.34
CA GLY A 204 1.04 -4.74 -14.93
C GLY A 204 -0.14 -3.85 -14.57
N ILE A 205 -1.08 -4.39 -13.79
CA ILE A 205 -2.14 -3.62 -13.15
C ILE A 205 -2.22 -4.01 -11.68
N SER A 206 -2.34 -3.01 -10.81
CA SER A 206 -2.50 -3.28 -9.39
C SER A 206 -3.93 -3.73 -9.11
N TYR A 207 -4.07 -4.75 -8.27
CA TYR A 207 -5.36 -5.32 -7.90
C TYR A 207 -5.39 -5.60 -6.41
N CYS A 208 -6.51 -5.31 -5.74
CA CYS A 208 -6.72 -5.68 -4.35
C CYS A 208 -7.99 -6.52 -4.28
N HIS A 209 -7.79 -7.83 -4.27
CA HIS A 209 -8.85 -8.77 -3.98
C HIS A 209 -9.23 -8.68 -2.51
N ILE A 210 -10.52 -8.54 -2.23
CA ILE A 210 -11.04 -8.59 -0.86
C ILE A 210 -12.27 -9.48 -0.89
N ASP A 211 -12.18 -10.62 -0.21
CA ASP A 211 -13.32 -11.50 -0.02
C ASP A 211 -14.40 -10.78 0.77
N THR A 212 -15.63 -10.80 0.24
CA THR A 212 -16.74 -10.06 0.85
C THR A 212 -17.05 -10.58 2.26
N ALA A 213 -16.98 -11.90 2.45
CA ALA A 213 -16.98 -12.56 3.75
C ALA A 213 -16.26 -13.91 3.61
N TRP A 214 -15.15 -14.07 4.32
CA TRP A 214 -14.38 -15.32 4.35
C TRP A 214 -14.01 -15.70 5.79
N LEU A 215 -12.91 -15.16 6.30
CA LEU A 215 -12.45 -15.37 7.68
C LEU A 215 -12.87 -14.21 8.62
N TRP A 216 -13.79 -13.36 8.15
CA TRP A 216 -14.27 -12.19 8.86
C TRP A 216 -15.70 -11.83 8.41
N PRO A 217 -16.47 -11.12 9.25
CA PRO A 217 -17.83 -10.66 8.91
C PRO A 217 -17.82 -9.48 7.93
N TYR A 218 -18.99 -9.17 7.34
CA TYR A 218 -19.15 -8.05 6.40
C TYR A 218 -18.69 -6.70 6.96
N SER A 219 -18.91 -6.44 8.26
CA SER A 219 -18.48 -5.19 8.91
C SER A 219 -16.96 -4.98 8.81
N VAL A 220 -16.18 -6.05 8.91
CA VAL A 220 -14.73 -6.00 8.75
C VAL A 220 -14.34 -5.78 7.29
N THR A 221 -15.07 -6.35 6.34
CA THR A 221 -14.86 -6.07 4.91
C THR A 221 -15.06 -4.60 4.59
N GLN A 222 -16.09 -3.97 5.15
CA GLN A 222 -16.37 -2.55 4.95
C GLN A 222 -15.18 -1.68 5.37
N GLN A 223 -14.57 -1.98 6.53
CA GLN A 223 -13.34 -1.34 6.99
C GLN A 223 -12.14 -1.69 6.08
N LYS A 224 -11.98 -2.97 5.67
CA LYS A 224 -10.90 -3.41 4.78
C LYS A 224 -10.92 -2.68 3.45
N THR A 225 -12.09 -2.55 2.82
CA THR A 225 -12.26 -1.80 1.57
C THR A 225 -11.80 -0.35 1.75
N ALA A 226 -12.22 0.32 2.83
CA ALA A 226 -11.77 1.69 3.09
C ALA A 226 -10.26 1.77 3.28
N ARG A 227 -9.67 0.88 4.09
CA ARG A 227 -8.22 0.86 4.40
C ARG A 227 -7.38 0.61 3.17
N SER A 228 -7.78 -0.38 2.37
CA SER A 228 -7.09 -0.72 1.13
C SER A 228 -7.20 0.43 0.13
N TRP A 229 -8.40 0.95 -0.12
CA TRP A 229 -8.59 1.91 -1.21
C TRP A 229 -8.09 3.30 -0.86
N SER A 230 -8.19 3.77 0.39
CA SER A 230 -7.53 5.02 0.82
C SER A 230 -6.01 4.97 0.57
N THR A 231 -5.37 3.84 0.87
CA THR A 231 -3.95 3.61 0.57
C THR A 231 -3.67 3.63 -0.93
N GLN A 232 -4.52 3.02 -1.75
CA GLN A 232 -4.36 3.07 -3.21
C GLN A 232 -4.51 4.50 -3.76
N ILE A 233 -5.42 5.31 -3.21
CA ILE A 233 -5.57 6.71 -3.59
C ILE A 233 -4.30 7.51 -3.26
N ASP A 234 -3.73 7.33 -2.05
CA ASP A 234 -2.45 7.94 -1.67
C ASP A 234 -1.31 7.51 -2.61
N LEU A 235 -1.21 6.21 -2.94
CA LEU A 235 -0.23 5.71 -3.91
C LEU A 235 -0.41 6.36 -5.28
N MET A 236 -1.64 6.56 -5.77
CA MET A 236 -1.91 7.27 -7.04
C MET A 236 -1.56 8.76 -7.01
N GLU A 237 -1.49 9.37 -5.82
CA GLU A 237 -1.06 10.76 -5.65
C GLU A 237 0.47 10.87 -5.67
N ARG A 238 1.18 9.84 -5.18
CA ARG A 238 2.65 9.77 -5.16
C ARG A 238 3.26 9.22 -6.45
N TYR A 239 2.57 8.30 -7.13
CA TYR A 239 3.01 7.61 -8.34
C TYR A 239 1.97 7.83 -9.46
N PRO A 240 2.13 8.85 -10.32
CA PRO A 240 1.13 9.22 -11.33
C PRO A 240 0.88 8.14 -12.39
N GLU A 241 1.87 7.27 -12.63
CA GLU A 241 1.79 6.10 -13.51
C GLU A 241 0.95 4.95 -12.93
N HIS A 242 0.72 4.94 -11.61
CA HIS A 242 0.02 3.85 -10.94
C HIS A 242 -1.40 3.68 -11.46
N ARG A 243 -1.77 2.44 -11.73
CA ARG A 243 -3.12 2.03 -12.17
C ARG A 243 -3.61 0.92 -11.26
N PHE A 244 -4.80 1.11 -10.72
CA PHE A 244 -5.43 0.16 -9.80
C PHE A 244 -6.78 -0.28 -10.36
N ALA A 245 -7.13 -1.55 -10.14
CA ALA A 245 -8.43 -2.09 -10.47
C ALA A 245 -9.06 -2.82 -9.27
N CYS A 246 -10.39 -2.81 -9.23
CA CYS A 246 -11.18 -3.65 -8.34
C CYS A 246 -12.56 -3.95 -8.98
N SER A 247 -13.20 -5.01 -8.54
CA SER A 247 -14.31 -5.65 -9.27
C SER A 247 -15.71 -5.43 -8.66
N GLN A 248 -15.84 -5.49 -7.34
CA GLN A 248 -17.12 -5.72 -6.66
C GLN A 248 -17.91 -4.43 -6.42
N ALA A 249 -19.05 -4.23 -7.08
CA ALA A 249 -19.89 -3.04 -6.89
C ALA A 249 -20.44 -2.88 -5.45
N GLN A 250 -20.70 -4.00 -4.76
CA GLN A 250 -21.16 -3.98 -3.36
C GLN A 250 -20.18 -3.26 -2.42
N GLN A 251 -18.87 -3.38 -2.67
CA GLN A 251 -17.86 -2.70 -1.87
C GLN A 251 -17.89 -1.18 -2.08
N PHE A 252 -18.12 -0.71 -3.31
CA PHE A 252 -18.31 0.72 -3.58
C PHE A 252 -19.57 1.26 -2.90
N LYS A 253 -20.67 0.51 -2.93
CA LYS A 253 -21.89 0.90 -2.23
C LYS A 253 -21.65 1.09 -0.73
N TRP A 254 -20.91 0.17 -0.10
CA TRP A 254 -20.55 0.33 1.32
C TRP A 254 -19.67 1.54 1.57
N LEU A 255 -18.70 1.84 0.68
CA LEU A 255 -17.90 3.06 0.81
C LEU A 255 -18.72 4.33 0.62
N GLU A 256 -19.66 4.35 -0.31
CA GLU A 256 -20.58 5.48 -0.52
C GLU A 256 -21.39 5.75 0.74
N GLU A 257 -21.89 4.70 1.40
CA GLU A 257 -22.72 4.80 2.60
C GLU A 257 -21.91 5.17 3.85
N GLN A 258 -20.70 4.62 4.02
CA GLN A 258 -19.94 4.71 5.28
C GLN A 258 -18.76 5.67 5.26
N TYR A 259 -18.15 5.89 4.09
CA TYR A 259 -16.99 6.78 3.92
C TYR A 259 -17.19 7.74 2.74
N PRO A 260 -18.23 8.61 2.73
CA PRO A 260 -18.52 9.50 1.61
C PRO A 260 -17.33 10.36 1.14
N PRO A 261 -16.47 10.92 2.02
CA PRO A 261 -15.29 11.68 1.58
C PRO A 261 -14.30 10.84 0.76
N LEU A 262 -14.10 9.57 1.15
CA LEU A 262 -13.24 8.65 0.40
C LEU A 262 -13.89 8.26 -0.94
N PHE A 263 -15.19 8.03 -0.96
CA PHE A 263 -15.94 7.72 -2.18
C PHE A 263 -15.82 8.84 -3.23
N GLU A 264 -15.89 10.11 -2.81
CA GLU A 264 -15.69 11.24 -3.73
C GLU A 264 -14.24 11.33 -4.25
N ARG A 265 -13.23 10.98 -3.44
CA ARG A 265 -11.84 10.85 -3.92
C ARG A 265 -11.71 9.74 -4.96
N ILE A 266 -12.36 8.59 -4.74
CA ILE A 266 -12.39 7.48 -5.70
C ILE A 266 -13.05 7.92 -7.01
N LYS A 267 -14.20 8.60 -6.96
CA LYS A 267 -14.85 9.14 -8.18
C LYS A 267 -13.91 10.02 -8.99
N LYS A 268 -13.12 10.88 -8.34
CA LYS A 268 -12.10 11.71 -9.02
C LYS A 268 -11.02 10.85 -9.68
N LYS A 269 -10.51 9.80 -9.01
CA LYS A 269 -9.50 8.88 -9.57
C LYS A 269 -10.04 7.97 -10.67
N VAL A 270 -11.33 7.63 -10.64
CA VAL A 270 -12.03 6.94 -11.74
C VAL A 270 -12.16 7.86 -12.96
N ALA A 271 -12.51 9.13 -12.73
CA ALA A 271 -12.59 10.14 -13.78
C ALA A 271 -11.22 10.43 -14.41
N SER A 272 -10.14 10.46 -13.61
CA SER A 272 -8.78 10.63 -14.12
C SER A 272 -8.20 9.40 -14.82
N GLY A 273 -8.87 8.25 -14.75
CA GLY A 273 -8.43 7.00 -15.36
C GLY A 273 -7.30 6.29 -14.61
N GLN A 274 -7.04 6.64 -13.34
CA GLN A 274 -6.09 5.92 -12.50
C GLN A 274 -6.74 4.73 -11.75
N PHE A 275 -8.03 4.85 -11.46
CA PHE A 275 -8.83 3.83 -10.76
C PHE A 275 -9.81 3.18 -11.75
N HIS A 276 -9.60 1.91 -12.05
CA HIS A 276 -10.37 1.15 -13.03
C HIS A 276 -11.45 0.32 -12.35
N LEU A 277 -12.69 0.52 -12.80
CA LEU A 277 -13.83 -0.32 -12.44
C LEU A 277 -13.83 -1.54 -13.35
N ILE A 278 -13.63 -2.74 -12.79
CA ILE A 278 -13.61 -3.99 -13.57
C ILE A 278 -14.71 -4.96 -13.12
N GLY A 279 -14.88 -6.10 -13.80
CA GLY A 279 -15.86 -7.15 -13.48
C GLY A 279 -17.31 -6.82 -13.85
N GLY A 280 -17.81 -5.64 -13.47
CA GLY A 280 -19.18 -5.22 -13.79
C GLY A 280 -20.28 -6.01 -13.07
N SER A 281 -19.93 -6.86 -12.10
CA SER A 281 -20.85 -7.64 -11.28
C SER A 281 -21.07 -6.98 -9.91
N TRP A 282 -22.09 -7.42 -9.18
CA TRP A 282 -22.39 -6.92 -7.84
C TRP A 282 -21.36 -7.40 -6.82
N VAL A 283 -21.02 -8.69 -6.86
CA VAL A 283 -19.90 -9.31 -6.14
C VAL A 283 -19.14 -10.25 -7.07
N GLU A 284 -17.98 -10.76 -6.64
CA GLU A 284 -17.32 -11.89 -7.29
C GLU A 284 -18.00 -13.18 -6.83
N ASN A 285 -19.12 -13.51 -7.48
CA ASN A 285 -19.92 -14.69 -7.11
C ASN A 285 -19.31 -15.99 -7.67
N ASP A 286 -19.64 -17.11 -7.02
CA ASP A 286 -19.37 -18.44 -7.59
C ASP A 286 -20.04 -18.62 -8.96
N GLY A 287 -19.37 -19.32 -9.87
CA GLY A 287 -19.83 -19.52 -11.24
C GLY A 287 -20.68 -20.76 -11.47
N ASN A 288 -20.82 -21.65 -10.48
CA ASN A 288 -21.40 -22.98 -10.66
C ASN A 288 -22.74 -23.16 -9.94
N MET A 289 -22.82 -22.70 -8.68
CA MET A 289 -23.96 -22.89 -7.80
C MET A 289 -25.15 -21.97 -8.10
N PRO A 290 -24.96 -20.67 -8.48
CA PRO A 290 -26.09 -19.80 -8.74
C PRO A 290 -26.86 -20.19 -10.01
N SER A 291 -28.17 -19.96 -10.00
CA SER A 291 -28.98 -20.10 -11.22
C SER A 291 -28.61 -19.02 -12.25
N GLY A 292 -28.98 -19.25 -13.52
CA GLY A 292 -28.76 -18.25 -14.59
C GLY A 292 -29.37 -16.88 -14.27
N GLU A 293 -30.56 -16.84 -13.67
CA GLU A 293 -31.18 -15.57 -13.25
C GLU A 293 -30.35 -14.87 -12.16
N ALA A 294 -29.78 -15.62 -11.21
CA ALA A 294 -28.91 -15.04 -10.19
C ALA A 294 -27.66 -14.40 -10.82
N LEU A 295 -27.04 -15.06 -11.81
CA LEU A 295 -25.91 -14.50 -12.57
C LEU A 295 -26.31 -13.24 -13.35
N VAL A 296 -27.49 -13.25 -14.00
CA VAL A 296 -28.02 -12.06 -14.68
C VAL A 296 -28.18 -10.89 -13.70
N ARG A 297 -28.69 -11.13 -12.49
CA ARG A 297 -28.85 -10.10 -11.46
C ARG A 297 -27.52 -9.53 -10.98
N GLN A 298 -26.47 -10.35 -10.86
CA GLN A 298 -25.13 -9.89 -10.51
C GLN A 298 -24.64 -8.83 -11.49
N PHE A 299 -24.71 -9.09 -12.79
CA PHE A 299 -24.31 -8.12 -13.81
C PHE A 299 -25.27 -6.94 -13.93
N LEU A 300 -26.59 -7.19 -13.86
CA LEU A 300 -27.59 -6.13 -13.96
C LEU A 300 -27.42 -5.09 -12.86
N TYR A 301 -27.24 -5.52 -11.61
CA TYR A 301 -27.07 -4.60 -10.49
C TYR A 301 -25.69 -3.95 -10.47
N GLY A 302 -24.62 -4.71 -10.75
CA GLY A 302 -23.26 -4.17 -10.83
C GLY A 302 -23.12 -3.07 -11.88
N GLN A 303 -23.57 -3.36 -13.12
CA GLN A 303 -23.50 -2.40 -14.22
C GLN A 303 -24.34 -1.15 -13.97
N ARG A 304 -25.59 -1.30 -13.47
CA ARG A 304 -26.45 -0.15 -13.15
C ARG A 304 -25.85 0.73 -12.06
N TYR A 305 -25.21 0.13 -11.06
CA TYR A 305 -24.55 0.88 -10.01
C TYR A 305 -23.42 1.73 -10.58
N PHE A 306 -22.51 1.11 -11.35
CA PHE A 306 -21.38 1.82 -11.95
C PHE A 306 -21.83 2.93 -12.92
N GLU A 307 -22.83 2.65 -13.76
CA GLU A 307 -23.41 3.63 -14.68
C GLU A 307 -24.00 4.82 -13.92
N SER A 308 -24.73 4.57 -12.84
CA SER A 308 -25.38 5.64 -12.05
C SER A 308 -24.40 6.54 -11.28
N ARG A 309 -23.25 6.01 -10.83
CA ARG A 309 -22.31 6.73 -9.95
C ARG A 309 -21.09 7.28 -10.67
N PHE A 310 -20.67 6.61 -11.73
CA PHE A 310 -19.44 6.93 -12.45
C PHE A 310 -19.68 7.25 -13.93
N GLY A 311 -20.93 7.13 -14.42
CA GLY A 311 -21.28 7.39 -15.83
C GLY A 311 -20.64 6.39 -16.80
N LYS A 312 -20.18 5.24 -16.32
CA LYS A 312 -19.46 4.23 -17.09
C LYS A 312 -20.05 2.85 -16.86
N ARG A 313 -20.24 2.11 -17.94
CA ARG A 313 -20.46 0.66 -17.88
C ARG A 313 -19.14 -0.06 -18.06
N TRP A 314 -18.95 -1.15 -17.33
CA TRP A 314 -17.80 -2.03 -17.56
C TRP A 314 -17.88 -2.57 -19.00
N MET A 315 -16.80 -2.37 -19.77
CA MET A 315 -16.64 -2.57 -21.23
C MET A 315 -17.05 -1.42 -22.18
N GLN A 316 -17.50 -0.25 -21.71
CA GLN A 316 -17.57 0.94 -22.57
C GLN A 316 -16.27 1.74 -22.44
N ALA A 317 -15.51 1.76 -23.54
CA ALA A 317 -14.40 2.68 -23.75
C ALA A 317 -14.91 4.12 -23.89
#